data_AF-A0A3Q2P0H4-F1
#
_entry.id   AF-A0A3Q2P0H4-F1
#
_cell.length_a   1.000
_cell.length_b   1.000
_cell.length_c   1.000
_cell.angle_alpha   90.00
_cell.angle_beta   90.00
_cell.angle_gamma   90.00
#
_symmetry.space_group_name_H-M   'P 1'
#
loop_
_entity.id
_entity.type
_entity.pdbx_description
1 polymer ?
#
loop_
_entity_poly.entity_id
_entity_poly.type
_entity_poly.pdbx_seq_one_letter_code
_entity_poly.pdbx_strand_id
1 'polypeptide(L)'
;MKASVALLVLQRFHVYLLSLQAVTALGFKEPTPIQKACVPVGLLGRDLCACAATGTGKTAAFMLPVLERLVYKPKTSQVTRVLVLVPTRELGIQVHSVARQLAQFTSITTCLAVGTYTSGGLDLKSQEAALRAGPDVLIATPGRLIDHLHNTPSFELSHIEILILDEADRWGRRENSM
;
A
#
# COMPACT_ATOMS: atom_id res chain seq x y z
N MET A 1 11.41 -4.93 -21.35
CA MET A 1 10.09 -4.93 -20.69
C MET A 1 10.31 -5.14 -19.20
N LYS A 2 9.93 -4.19 -18.34
CA LYS A 2 10.07 -4.32 -16.88
C LYS A 2 8.85 -5.06 -16.34
N ALA A 3 9.05 -6.28 -15.85
CA ALA A 3 8.04 -7.02 -15.11
C ALA A 3 8.16 -6.61 -13.64
N SER A 4 7.14 -5.94 -13.10
CA SER A 4 7.10 -5.62 -11.67
C SER A 4 6.37 -6.75 -10.95
N VAL A 5 7.01 -7.31 -9.93
CA VAL A 5 6.40 -8.28 -9.01
C VAL A 5 5.71 -7.51 -7.87
N ALA A 6 4.41 -7.72 -7.69
CA ALA A 6 3.71 -7.35 -6.46
C ALA A 6 3.59 -8.60 -5.57
N LEU A 7 4.25 -8.62 -4.41
CA LEU A 7 4.01 -9.62 -3.38
C LEU A 7 2.97 -9.04 -2.42
N LEU A 8 1.85 -9.72 -2.24
CA LEU A 8 0.83 -9.37 -1.27
C LEU A 8 0.68 -10.59 -0.35
N VAL A 9 1.02 -10.43 0.93
CA VAL A 9 0.85 -11.46 1.96
C VAL A 9 -0.44 -11.18 2.71
N LEU A 10 -1.36 -12.15 2.71
CA LEU A 10 -2.66 -12.06 3.37
C LEU A 10 -2.93 -13.31 4.20
N GLN A 11 -3.40 -13.11 5.43
CA GLN A 11 -4.03 -14.17 6.21
C GLN A 11 -5.41 -14.53 5.59
N ARG A 12 -5.96 -15.74 5.84
CA ARG A 12 -7.20 -16.30 5.21
C ARG A 12 -8.51 -15.60 5.61
N PHE A 13 -9.46 -15.32 4.69
CA PHE A 13 -10.79 -14.72 5.01
C PHE A 13 -11.97 -15.06 4.05
N HIS A 14 -13.20 -14.70 4.48
CA HIS A 14 -14.47 -14.77 3.73
C HIS A 14 -14.89 -13.38 3.20
N VAL A 15 -15.48 -13.31 2.01
CA VAL A 15 -15.65 -12.11 1.16
C VAL A 15 -17.08 -11.56 1.19
N TYR A 16 -17.25 -10.23 1.31
CA TYR A 16 -18.51 -9.51 1.07
C TYR A 16 -18.20 -8.16 0.36
N LEU A 17 -19.15 -7.58 -0.38
CA LEU A 17 -18.93 -6.52 -1.40
C LEU A 17 -19.35 -5.11 -0.92
N LEU A 18 -18.39 -4.23 -0.63
CA LEU A 18 -18.60 -2.77 -0.48
C LEU A 18 -17.88 -1.93 -1.56
N SER A 19 -16.96 -2.53 -2.33
CA SER A 19 -16.08 -1.85 -3.29
C SER A 19 -16.74 -1.20 -4.52
N LEU A 20 -18.05 -1.32 -4.73
CA LEU A 20 -18.69 -0.87 -5.97
C LEU A 20 -18.67 0.65 -6.15
N GLN A 21 -18.89 1.43 -5.08
CA GLN A 21 -19.01 2.89 -5.18
C GLN A 21 -17.70 3.57 -5.65
N ALA A 22 -16.56 3.18 -5.07
CA ALA A 22 -15.25 3.72 -5.44
C ALA A 22 -14.81 3.29 -6.86
N VAL A 23 -15.06 2.02 -7.21
CA VAL A 23 -14.77 1.46 -8.55
C VAL A 23 -15.59 2.19 -9.62
N THR A 24 -16.87 2.44 -9.37
CA THR A 24 -17.74 3.20 -10.27
C THR A 24 -17.29 4.65 -10.40
N ALA A 25 -16.96 5.33 -9.30
CA ALA A 25 -16.50 6.73 -9.31
C ALA A 25 -15.17 6.91 -10.06
N LEU A 26 -14.29 5.91 -10.02
CA LEU A 26 -13.02 5.92 -10.77
C LEU A 26 -13.18 5.55 -12.25
N GLY A 27 -14.41 5.28 -12.70
CA GLY A 27 -14.69 4.94 -14.08
C GLY A 27 -14.15 3.57 -14.49
N PHE A 28 -13.90 2.67 -13.54
CA PHE A 28 -13.51 1.30 -13.84
C PHE A 28 -14.70 0.54 -14.42
N LYS A 29 -14.84 0.60 -15.75
CA LYS A 29 -15.91 -0.10 -16.49
C LYS A 29 -15.70 -1.60 -16.53
N GLU A 30 -14.46 -2.03 -16.78
CA GLU A 30 -14.07 -3.44 -16.75
C GLU A 30 -12.72 -3.61 -16.05
N PRO A 31 -12.57 -4.64 -15.19
CA PRO A 31 -11.31 -4.91 -14.54
C PRO A 31 -10.25 -5.35 -15.56
N THR A 32 -9.03 -4.85 -15.40
CA THR A 32 -7.89 -5.26 -16.24
C THR A 32 -7.54 -6.73 -16.00
N PRO A 33 -6.78 -7.40 -16.90
CA PRO A 33 -6.43 -8.80 -16.72
C PRO A 33 -5.75 -9.11 -15.38
N ILE A 34 -4.87 -8.20 -14.90
CA ILE A 34 -4.21 -8.36 -13.61
C ILE A 34 -5.18 -8.19 -12.43
N GLN A 35 -6.17 -7.30 -12.54
CA GLN A 35 -7.22 -7.14 -11.53
C GLN A 35 -8.12 -8.37 -11.48
N LYS A 36 -8.54 -8.91 -12.63
CA LYS A 36 -9.32 -10.16 -12.74
C LYS A 36 -8.60 -11.34 -12.07
N ALA A 37 -7.28 -11.41 -12.21
CA ALA A 37 -6.46 -12.47 -11.61
C ALA A 37 -6.23 -12.27 -10.11
N CYS A 38 -5.89 -11.05 -9.67
CA CYS A 38 -5.42 -10.81 -8.30
C CYS A 38 -6.53 -10.49 -7.31
N VAL A 39 -7.56 -9.72 -7.70
CA VAL A 39 -8.59 -9.23 -6.76
C VAL A 39 -9.33 -10.40 -6.09
N PRO A 40 -9.82 -11.44 -6.80
CA PRO A 40 -10.50 -12.56 -6.15
C PRO A 40 -9.58 -13.33 -5.20
N VAL A 41 -8.32 -13.54 -5.58
CA VAL A 41 -7.33 -14.24 -4.74
C VAL A 41 -7.03 -13.44 -3.47
N GLY A 42 -6.87 -12.12 -3.62
CA GLY A 42 -6.68 -11.19 -2.51
C GLY A 42 -7.88 -11.14 -1.56
N LEU A 43 -9.10 -11.14 -2.10
CA LEU A 43 -10.31 -11.15 -1.26
C LEU A 43 -10.43 -12.42 -0.41
N LEU A 44 -9.95 -13.57 -0.93
CA LEU A 44 -9.88 -14.83 -0.16
C LEU A 44 -8.80 -14.80 0.94
N GLY A 45 -8.02 -13.73 1.03
CA GLY A 45 -6.94 -13.63 2.00
C GLY A 45 -5.82 -14.62 1.72
N ARG A 46 -5.44 -14.79 0.44
CA ARG A 46 -4.31 -15.64 0.06
C ARG A 46 -3.12 -14.79 -0.33
N ASP A 47 -1.93 -15.29 0.02
CA ASP A 47 -0.69 -14.74 -0.49
C ASP A 47 -0.67 -14.83 -2.02
N LEU A 48 -0.22 -13.75 -2.67
CA LEU A 48 -0.10 -13.69 -4.12
C LEU A 48 1.18 -13.00 -4.54
N CYS A 49 1.74 -13.52 -5.62
CA CYS A 49 2.84 -12.93 -6.36
C CYS A 49 2.33 -12.67 -7.78
N ALA A 50 2.34 -11.40 -8.19
CA ALA A 50 1.74 -10.99 -9.46
C ALA A 50 2.74 -10.21 -10.30
N CYS A 51 2.92 -10.63 -11.56
CA CYS A 51 3.77 -9.96 -12.53
C CYS A 51 2.93 -9.31 -13.62
N ALA A 52 3.05 -8.00 -13.79
CA ALA A 52 2.46 -7.32 -14.94
C ALA A 52 3.29 -6.09 -15.35
N ALA A 53 3.10 -5.60 -16.57
CA ALA A 53 3.69 -4.35 -17.04
C ALA A 53 3.24 -3.14 -16.20
N THR A 54 4.00 -2.05 -16.22
CA THR A 54 3.58 -0.77 -15.61
C THR A 54 2.33 -0.23 -16.31
N GLY A 55 1.46 0.46 -15.57
CA GLY A 55 0.24 1.05 -16.13
C GLY A 55 -0.94 0.08 -16.37
N THR A 56 -0.82 -1.19 -15.97
CA THR A 56 -1.90 -2.20 -16.16
C THR A 56 -2.96 -2.23 -15.04
N GLY A 57 -2.92 -1.28 -14.10
CA GLY A 57 -3.85 -1.24 -12.97
C GLY A 57 -3.47 -2.13 -11.78
N LYS A 58 -2.19 -2.52 -11.64
CA LYS A 58 -1.66 -3.31 -10.52
C LYS A 58 -2.01 -2.72 -9.14
N THR A 59 -1.90 -1.40 -8.99
CA THR A 59 -2.18 -0.74 -7.72
C THR A 59 -3.59 -0.99 -7.24
N ALA A 60 -4.59 -0.83 -8.11
CA ALA A 60 -5.97 -1.19 -7.78
C ALA A 60 -6.13 -2.70 -7.54
N ALA A 61 -5.39 -3.54 -8.26
CA ALA A 61 -5.45 -5.00 -8.11
C ALA A 61 -5.09 -5.48 -6.70
N PHE A 62 -4.09 -4.88 -6.05
CA PHE A 62 -3.76 -5.19 -4.65
C PHE A 62 -4.51 -4.31 -3.63
N MET A 63 -4.85 -3.07 -3.97
CA MET A 63 -5.44 -2.14 -3.00
C MET A 63 -6.92 -2.40 -2.77
N LEU A 64 -7.68 -2.81 -3.79
CA LEU A 64 -9.10 -3.15 -3.65
C LEU A 64 -9.36 -4.23 -2.58
N PRO A 65 -8.73 -5.43 -2.62
CA PRO A 65 -8.96 -6.43 -1.60
C PRO A 65 -8.51 -5.99 -0.20
N VAL A 66 -7.49 -5.13 -0.12
CA VAL A 66 -7.01 -4.57 1.15
C VAL A 66 -8.01 -3.60 1.77
N LEU A 67 -8.54 -2.66 0.98
CA LEU A 67 -9.51 -1.69 1.46
C LEU A 67 -10.82 -2.37 1.87
N GLU A 68 -11.31 -3.34 1.08
CA GLU A 68 -12.50 -4.13 1.44
C GLU A 68 -12.35 -4.78 2.82
N ARG A 69 -11.17 -5.35 3.09
CA ARG A 69 -10.84 -5.94 4.39
C ARG A 69 -10.84 -4.92 5.53
N LEU A 70 -10.28 -3.74 5.31
CA LEU A 70 -10.20 -2.69 6.33
C LEU A 70 -11.58 -2.11 6.65
N VAL A 71 -12.46 -1.99 5.66
CA VAL A 71 -13.86 -1.58 5.88
C VAL A 71 -14.61 -2.65 6.69
N TYR A 72 -14.47 -3.92 6.32
CA TYR A 72 -15.20 -5.00 6.99
C TYR A 72 -14.75 -5.24 8.43
N LYS A 73 -13.45 -5.09 8.70
CA LYS A 73 -12.88 -5.19 10.04
C LYS A 73 -12.27 -3.84 10.42
N PRO A 74 -13.06 -2.86 10.88
CA PRO A 74 -12.52 -1.58 11.35
C PRO A 74 -11.51 -1.79 12.47
N LYS A 75 -10.49 -0.92 12.54
CA LYS A 75 -9.53 -0.96 13.64
C LYS A 75 -10.19 -0.58 14.96
N THR A 76 -9.78 -1.26 16.04
CA THR A 76 -10.23 -0.97 17.41
C THR A 76 -9.29 -0.04 18.18
N SER A 77 -8.09 0.19 17.64
CA SER A 77 -7.03 1.05 18.18
C SER A 77 -6.38 1.85 17.05
N GLN A 78 -5.70 2.95 17.38
CA GLN A 78 -4.99 3.80 16.41
C GLN A 78 -3.68 3.15 15.97
N VAL A 79 -3.77 2.14 15.11
CA VAL A 79 -2.63 1.33 14.66
C VAL A 79 -2.60 1.23 13.14
N THR A 80 -1.39 1.14 12.58
CA THR A 80 -1.20 0.85 11.16
C THR A 80 -1.28 -0.65 10.92
N ARG A 81 -2.11 -1.05 9.95
CA ARG A 81 -2.40 -2.46 9.65
C ARG A 81 -1.89 -2.91 8.28
N VAL A 82 -1.60 -1.96 7.40
CA VAL A 82 -1.12 -2.22 6.04
C VAL A 82 0.15 -1.43 5.79
N LEU A 83 1.18 -2.13 5.32
CA LEU A 83 2.41 -1.52 4.85
C LEU A 83 2.59 -1.81 3.35
N VAL A 84 2.72 -0.75 2.56
CA VAL A 84 3.09 -0.81 1.15
C VAL A 84 4.49 -0.25 0.99
N LEU A 85 5.39 -1.10 0.53
CA LEU A 85 6.78 -0.80 0.31
C LEU A 85 7.03 -0.58 -1.18
N VAL A 86 7.60 0.58 -1.51
CA VAL A 86 7.89 0.99 -2.89
C VAL A 86 9.37 1.37 -3.02
N PRO A 87 10.02 1.13 -4.17
CA PRO A 87 11.45 1.39 -4.34
C PRO A 87 11.77 2.86 -4.59
N THR A 88 10.82 3.66 -5.09
CA THR A 88 11.05 5.08 -5.40
C THR A 88 9.95 5.97 -4.86
N ARG A 89 10.32 7.24 -4.63
CA ARG A 89 9.41 8.29 -4.18
C ARG A 89 8.27 8.51 -5.16
N GLU A 90 8.59 8.56 -6.45
CA GLU A 90 7.64 8.82 -7.53
C GLU A 90 6.57 7.72 -7.58
N LEU A 91 6.98 6.46 -7.42
CA LEU A 91 6.04 5.34 -7.34
C LEU A 91 5.17 5.44 -6.09
N GLY A 92 5.75 5.81 -4.94
CA GLY A 92 5.00 6.02 -3.70
C GLY A 92 3.90 7.07 -3.84
N ILE A 93 4.21 8.21 -4.48
CA ILE A 93 3.23 9.27 -4.76
C ILE A 93 2.09 8.74 -5.64
N GLN A 94 2.42 7.98 -6.69
CA GLN A 94 1.41 7.39 -7.58
C GLN A 94 0.52 6.39 -6.84
N VAL A 95 1.12 5.45 -6.09
CA VAL A 95 0.39 4.44 -5.33
C VAL A 95 -0.51 5.08 -4.27
N HIS A 96 -0.02 6.10 -3.58
CA HIS A 96 -0.80 6.83 -2.57
C HIS A 96 -1.96 7.61 -3.16
N SER A 97 -1.78 8.22 -4.33
CA SER A 97 -2.87 8.90 -5.05
C SER A 97 -4.00 7.92 -5.36
N VAL A 98 -3.67 6.75 -5.93
CA VAL A 98 -4.66 5.71 -6.23
C VAL A 98 -5.31 5.16 -4.97
N ALA A 99 -4.54 4.92 -3.90
CA ALA A 99 -5.07 4.43 -2.63
C ALA A 99 -6.08 5.41 -2.01
N ARG A 100 -5.78 6.72 -1.98
CA ARG A 100 -6.73 7.75 -1.51
C ARG A 100 -8.00 7.79 -2.35
N GLN A 101 -7.87 7.71 -3.66
CA GLN A 101 -9.02 7.71 -4.57
C GLN A 101 -9.94 6.50 -4.34
N LEU A 102 -9.36 5.33 -4.11
CA LEU A 102 -10.13 4.12 -3.80
C LEU A 102 -10.76 4.18 -2.41
N ALA A 103 -10.11 4.82 -1.44
CA ALA A 103 -10.58 4.96 -0.07
C ALA A 103 -11.54 6.14 0.17
N GLN A 104 -11.78 7.00 -0.82
CA GLN A 104 -12.46 8.30 -0.66
C GLN A 104 -13.89 8.23 -0.06
N PHE A 105 -14.57 7.08 -0.15
CA PHE A 105 -15.90 6.86 0.40
C PHE A 105 -15.88 6.02 1.69
N THR A 106 -14.73 5.93 2.34
CA THR A 106 -14.51 5.13 3.55
C THR A 106 -13.85 5.98 4.64
N SER A 107 -13.84 5.49 5.87
CA SER A 107 -13.08 6.10 6.97
C SER A 107 -11.59 5.71 6.98
N ILE A 108 -11.13 4.95 5.98
CA ILE A 108 -9.76 4.44 5.91
C ILE A 108 -8.81 5.60 5.64
N THR A 109 -7.77 5.70 6.47
CA THR A 109 -6.75 6.73 6.37
C THR A 109 -5.47 6.19 5.74
N THR A 110 -4.83 7.00 4.89
CA THR A 110 -3.57 6.65 4.22
C THR A 110 -2.48 7.66 4.52
N CYS A 111 -1.25 7.19 4.72
CA CYS A 111 -0.07 8.02 4.92
C CYS A 111 1.02 7.67 3.89
N LEU A 112 1.80 8.68 3.50
CA LEU A 112 2.94 8.54 2.60
C LEU A 112 4.21 8.98 3.34
N ALA A 113 5.15 8.05 3.49
CA ALA A 113 6.46 8.28 4.12
C ALA A 113 7.57 8.02 3.10
N VAL A 114 7.90 9.03 2.31
CA VAL A 114 8.96 8.98 1.29
C VAL A 114 9.92 10.15 1.49
N GLY A 115 11.18 9.98 1.10
CA GLY A 115 12.19 11.04 1.21
C GLY A 115 11.81 12.28 0.38
N THR A 116 12.18 13.47 0.86
CA THR A 116 11.99 14.74 0.15
C THR A 116 13.32 15.32 -0.32
N TYR A 117 13.30 16.01 -1.47
CA TYR A 117 14.43 16.81 -1.94
C TYR A 117 14.54 18.17 -1.23
N THR A 118 13.46 18.61 -0.57
CA THR A 118 13.48 19.81 0.27
C THR A 118 14.05 19.43 1.64
N SER A 119 15.29 19.83 1.87
CA SER A 119 16.03 19.79 3.13
C SER A 119 15.41 20.76 4.15
N GLY A 120 14.17 20.48 4.56
CA GLY A 120 13.43 21.29 5.53
C GLY A 120 12.57 20.39 6.40
N GLY A 121 12.88 20.32 7.71
CA GLY A 121 12.24 19.41 8.68
C GLY A 121 10.72 19.58 8.89
N LEU A 122 10.06 20.48 8.16
CA LEU A 122 8.60 20.63 8.16
C LEU A 122 7.89 19.39 7.57
N ASP A 123 8.46 18.77 6.53
CA ASP A 123 7.87 17.55 5.96
C ASP A 123 8.12 16.31 6.84
N LEU A 124 9.20 16.31 7.62
CA LEU A 124 9.47 15.25 8.59
C LEU A 124 8.47 15.30 9.75
N LYS A 125 8.26 16.48 10.35
CA LYS A 125 7.32 16.64 11.47
C LYS A 125 5.86 16.36 11.07
N SER A 126 5.46 16.71 9.85
CA SER A 126 4.12 16.40 9.35
C SER A 126 3.96 14.88 9.12
N GLN A 127 4.96 14.21 8.57
CA GLN A 127 4.98 12.74 8.44
C GLN A 127 4.96 12.08 9.82
N GLU A 128 5.78 12.53 10.78
CA GLU A 128 5.76 12.03 12.16
C GLU A 128 4.38 12.16 12.82
N ALA A 129 3.74 13.32 12.68
CA ALA A 129 2.40 13.54 13.21
C ALA A 129 1.36 12.61 12.54
N ALA A 130 1.45 12.45 11.22
CA ALA A 130 0.57 11.56 10.47
C ALA A 130 0.77 10.09 10.86
N LEU A 131 2.01 9.65 11.09
CA LEU A 131 2.34 8.29 11.52
C LEU A 131 1.84 8.02 12.95
N ARG A 132 2.03 8.97 13.87
CA ARG A 132 1.51 8.87 15.24
C ARG A 132 -0.02 8.85 15.32
N ALA A 133 -0.72 9.36 14.31
CA ALA A 133 -2.16 9.25 14.23
C ALA A 133 -2.66 7.82 13.89
N GLY A 134 -1.75 6.89 13.59
CA GLY A 134 -2.07 5.49 13.30
C GLY A 134 -2.87 5.33 12.00
N PRO A 135 -2.30 5.71 10.85
CA PRO A 135 -2.97 5.58 9.56
C PRO A 135 -3.21 4.10 9.25
N ASP A 136 -4.36 3.75 8.67
CA ASP A 136 -4.68 2.35 8.36
C ASP A 136 -3.70 1.75 7.35
N VAL A 137 -3.31 2.55 6.34
CA VAL A 137 -2.38 2.20 5.27
C VAL A 137 -1.19 3.15 5.28
N LEU A 138 0.02 2.59 5.41
CA LEU A 138 1.27 3.31 5.23
C LEU A 138 1.92 2.91 3.91
N ILE A 139 2.23 3.88 3.06
CA ILE A 139 3.03 3.71 1.83
C ILE A 139 4.38 4.36 2.04
N ALA A 140 5.47 3.60 1.91
CA ALA A 140 6.79 4.10 2.26
C ALA A 140 7.91 3.59 1.36
N THR A 141 8.97 4.39 1.24
CA THR A 141 10.27 3.91 0.77
C THR A 141 11.08 3.35 1.95
N PRO A 142 11.93 2.31 1.75
CA PRO A 142 12.67 1.66 2.85
C PRO A 142 13.46 2.61 3.73
N GLY A 143 14.29 3.47 3.12
CA GLY A 143 15.14 4.39 3.87
C GLY A 143 14.33 5.30 4.79
N ARG A 144 13.25 5.88 4.25
CA ARG A 144 12.39 6.78 5.03
C ARG A 144 11.59 6.05 6.12
N LEU A 145 11.16 4.81 5.85
CA LEU A 145 10.52 3.98 6.86
C LEU A 145 11.46 3.69 8.02
N ILE A 146 12.71 3.32 7.73
CA ILE A 146 13.74 3.05 8.74
C ILE A 146 14.02 4.32 9.57
N ASP A 147 14.14 5.47 8.91
CA ASP A 147 14.32 6.75 9.61
C ASP A 147 13.19 7.01 10.61
N HIS A 148 11.94 6.77 10.23
CA HIS A 148 10.79 6.95 11.12
C HIS A 148 10.75 5.91 12.24
N LEU A 149 11.09 4.65 11.98
CA LEU A 149 11.17 3.61 13.01
C LEU A 149 12.18 3.95 14.11
N HIS A 150 13.30 4.59 13.76
CA HIS A 150 14.32 4.98 14.74
C HIS A 150 14.03 6.32 15.41
N ASN A 151 13.46 7.28 14.69
CA ASN A 151 13.39 8.67 15.15
C ASN A 151 11.98 9.18 15.49
N THR A 152 10.92 8.43 15.18
CA THR A 152 9.53 8.81 15.49
C THR A 152 9.06 8.11 16.76
N PRO A 153 8.86 8.83 17.87
CA PRO A 153 8.41 8.22 19.12
C PRO A 153 7.07 7.51 18.96
N SER A 154 6.97 6.32 19.54
CA SER A 154 5.75 5.49 19.56
C SER A 154 5.24 5.04 18.19
N PHE A 155 6.00 5.25 17.11
CA PHE A 155 5.69 4.67 15.81
C PHE A 155 6.28 3.25 15.74
N GLU A 156 5.42 2.27 15.50
CA GLU A 156 5.81 0.87 15.38
C GLU A 156 4.95 0.14 14.33
N LEU A 157 5.42 -1.04 13.92
CA LEU A 157 4.79 -1.88 12.89
C LEU A 157 4.31 -3.24 13.44
N SER A 158 4.16 -3.35 14.76
CA SER A 158 3.76 -4.57 15.48
C SER A 158 2.38 -5.10 15.05
N HIS A 159 1.53 -4.25 14.49
CA HIS A 159 0.16 -4.54 14.08
C HIS A 159 -0.05 -4.67 12.57
N ILE A 160 1.04 -4.72 11.79
CA ILE A 160 0.94 -4.95 10.34
C ILE A 160 0.37 -6.35 10.08
N GLU A 161 -0.79 -6.40 9.43
CA GLU A 161 -1.47 -7.61 9.00
C GLU A 161 -1.24 -7.91 7.53
N ILE A 162 -0.90 -6.88 6.74
CA ILE A 162 -0.77 -6.96 5.29
C ILE A 162 0.50 -6.22 4.86
N LEU A 163 1.38 -6.94 4.17
CA LEU A 163 2.55 -6.39 3.53
C LEU A 163 2.39 -6.46 2.01
N ILE A 164 2.62 -5.33 1.34
CA ILE A 164 2.71 -5.22 -0.11
C ILE A 164 4.11 -4.77 -0.49
N LEU A 165 4.78 -5.51 -1.36
CA LEU A 165 6.03 -5.11 -1.99
C LEU A 165 5.75 -4.81 -3.46
N ASP A 166 5.80 -3.54 -3.88
CA ASP A 166 5.68 -3.18 -5.30
C ASP A 166 7.08 -3.12 -5.95
N GLU A 167 7.14 -3.53 -7.21
CA GLU A 167 8.39 -3.73 -7.95
C GLU A 167 9.43 -4.54 -7.16
N ALA A 168 9.01 -5.68 -6.59
CA ALA A 168 9.85 -6.53 -5.73
C ALA A 168 11.14 -7.03 -6.43
N ASP A 169 11.16 -7.07 -7.75
CA ASP A 169 12.34 -7.36 -8.58
C ASP A 169 13.50 -6.37 -8.38
N ARG A 170 13.21 -5.16 -7.85
CA ARG A 170 14.24 -4.17 -7.53
C ARG A 170 14.91 -4.37 -6.18
N TRP A 171 14.36 -5.22 -5.32
CA TRP A 171 14.79 -5.38 -3.92
C TRP A 171 15.85 -6.47 -3.77
N GLY A 172 15.81 -7.49 -4.64
CA GLY A 172 16.72 -8.64 -4.62
C GLY A 172 18.05 -8.45 -5.34
N ARG A 173 18.32 -7.28 -5.94
CA ARG A 173 19.64 -6.99 -6.52
C ARG A 173 20.61 -6.67 -5.38
N ARG A 174 21.31 -7.70 -4.90
CA ARG A 174 22.66 -7.50 -4.35
C ARG A 174 23.46 -6.82 -5.45
N GLU A 175 24.10 -5.70 -5.15
CA GLU A 175 25.23 -5.22 -5.93
C GLU A 175 26.32 -6.31 -5.88
N ASN A 176 26.27 -7.25 -6.81
CA ASN A 176 27.49 -7.87 -7.30
C ASN A 176 28.12 -6.84 -8.25
N SER A 177 28.73 -5.83 -7.65
CA SER A 177 29.53 -4.83 -8.34
C SER A 177 30.79 -4.60 -7.51
N MET A 178 31.78 -5.44 -7.82
CA MET A 178 33.25 -5.28 -7.68
C MET A 178 33.83 -4.87 -6.32
#